data_AF-A0A942ZZ87-F1
#
_entry.id   AF-A0A942ZZ87-F1
#
_cell.length_a   1.000
_cell.length_b   1.000
_cell.length_c   1.000
_cell.angle_alpha   90.00
_cell.angle_beta   90.00
_cell.angle_gamma   90.00
#
_symmetry.space_group_name_H-M   'P 1'
#
loop_
_entity.id
_entity.type
_entity.pdbx_description
1 polymer ?
#
loop_
_entity_poly.entity_id
_entity_poly.type
_entity_poly.pdbx_seq_one_letter_code
_entity_poly.pdbx_strand_id
1 'polypeptide(L)' 'MLRHTFCTRCAEAGLDIKVLQMIMGHSDISITMNIYNHVDVARVQNEIKKLENIM' A
#
# COMPACT_ATOMS: atom_id res chain seq x y z
N MET A 1 18.50 -5.57 3.11
CA MET A 1 17.17 -5.35 2.51
C MET A 1 16.97 -3.84 2.37
N LEU A 2 16.70 -3.32 1.16
CA LEU A 2 16.54 -1.87 0.96
C LEU A 2 15.18 -1.41 1.50
N ARG A 3 15.15 -0.27 2.21
CA ARG A 3 13.97 0.28 2.87
C ARG A 3 12.80 0.47 1.89
N HIS A 4 13.10 0.95 0.69
CA HIS A 4 12.10 1.09 -0.38
C HIS A 4 11.56 -0.24 -0.90
N THR A 5 12.42 -1.24 -1.12
CA THR A 5 11.99 -2.58 -1.58
C THR A 5 11.12 -3.29 -0.55
N PHE A 6 11.45 -3.18 0.74
CA PHE A 6 10.60 -3.71 1.81
C PHE A 6 9.21 -3.09 1.75
N CYS A 7 9.16 -1.77 1.55
CA CYS A 7 7.89 -1.08 1.53
C CYS A 7 7.03 -1.37 0.30
N THR A 8 7.64 -1.47 -0.88
CA THR A 8 6.95 -1.89 -2.09
C THR A 8 6.33 -3.28 -1.90
N ARG A 9 7.07 -4.24 -1.32
CA ARG A 9 6.55 -5.60 -1.09
C ARG A 9 5.44 -5.67 -0.05
N CYS A 10 5.54 -4.91 1.04
CA CYS A 10 4.47 -4.80 2.02
C CYS A 10 3.22 -4.17 1.39
N ALA A 11 3.40 -3.12 0.58
CA ALA A 11 2.31 -2.53 -0.16
C ALA A 11 1.69 -3.54 -1.13
N GLU A 12 2.47 -4.27 -1.93
CA GLU A 12 1.97 -5.33 -2.82
C GLU A 12 1.21 -6.45 -2.08
N ALA A 13 1.62 -6.77 -0.85
CA ALA A 13 0.93 -7.72 0.02
C ALA A 13 -0.42 -7.21 0.56
N GLY A 14 -0.82 -5.98 0.24
CA GLY A 14 -2.09 -5.39 0.66
C GLY A 14 -2.07 -4.83 2.08
N LEU A 15 -0.89 -4.54 2.64
CA LEU A 15 -0.79 -3.92 3.95
C LEU A 15 -1.35 -2.50 3.92
N ASP A 16 -2.07 -2.12 4.97
CA ASP A 16 -2.61 -0.77 5.15
C ASP A 16 -1.48 0.27 5.20
N ILE A 17 -1.68 1.39 4.50
CA ILE A 17 -0.67 2.45 4.33
C ILE A 17 -0.31 3.09 5.68
N LYS A 18 -1.25 3.22 6.63
CA LYS A 18 -0.95 3.76 7.96
C LYS A 18 -0.13 2.79 8.80
N VAL A 19 -0.43 1.49 8.71
CA VAL A 19 0.38 0.46 9.38
C VAL A 19 1.80 0.48 8.82
N LEU A 20 1.92 0.58 7.49
CA LEU A 20 3.20 0.62 6.82
C LEU A 20 3.99 1.91 7.13
N GLN A 21 3.31 3.06 7.24
CA GLN A 21 3.91 4.32 7.70
C GLN A 21 4.52 4.18 9.10
N MET A 22 3.81 3.52 10.02
CA MET A 22 4.26 3.29 11.39
C MET A 22 5.50 2.39 11.41
N ILE A 23 5.51 1.32 10.60
CA ILE A 23 6.66 0.40 10.46
C ILE A 23 7.87 1.13 9.85
N MET A 24 7.64 2.02 8.88
CA MET A 24 8.68 2.82 8.23
C MET A 24 9.25 3.95 9.11
N GLY A 25 8.52 4.37 10.15
CA GLY A 25 8.86 5.52 10.98
C GLY A 25 8.78 6.85 10.22
N HIS A 26 7.95 6.94 9.18
CA HIS A 26 7.78 8.17 8.42
C HIS A 26 6.89 9.14 9.22
N SER A 27 7.47 10.26 9.65
CA SER A 27 6.75 11.34 10.34
C SER A 27 5.72 12.01 9.44
N ASP A 28 5.95 12.01 8.12
CA ASP A 28 5.06 12.59 7.13
C ASP A 28 4.45 11.49 6.24
N ILE A 29 3.11 11.48 6.17
CA ILE A 29 2.35 10.51 5.39
C ILE A 29 2.50 10.74 3.89
N SER A 30 2.84 11.96 3.45
CA SER A 30 3.00 12.32 2.05
C SER A 30 4.19 11.58 1.43
N ILE A 31 5.25 11.29 2.19
CA ILE A 31 6.37 10.44 1.74
C ILE A 31 5.86 9.00 1.53
N THR A 32 5.02 8.50 2.44
CA THR A 32 4.36 7.20 2.35
C THR A 32 3.17 7.18 1.39
N MET A 33 2.82 8.30 0.76
CA MET A 33 1.74 8.36 -0.21
C MET A 33 2.32 8.54 -1.61
N ASN A 34 3.35 9.38 -1.77
CA ASN A 34 3.93 9.69 -3.07
C ASN A 34 4.64 8.48 -3.72
N ILE A 35 5.18 7.56 -2.91
CA ILE A 35 5.79 6.31 -3.40
C ILE A 35 4.74 5.21 -3.65
N TYR A 36 3.55 5.32 -3.05
CA TYR A 36 2.57 4.23 -2.91
C TYR A 36 1.28 4.48 -3.70
N ASN A 37 1.05 5.73 -4.11
CA ASN A 37 -0.13 6.16 -4.85
C ASN A 37 -0.01 5.98 -6.37
N HIS A 38 0.98 5.23 -6.87
CA HIS A 38 0.84 4.61 -8.19
C HIS A 38 -0.14 3.43 -8.07
N VAL A 39 -1.36 3.74 -7.64
CA VAL A 39 -2.45 2.77 -7.55
C VAL A 39 -2.83 2.47 -8.98
N ASP A 40 -2.31 1.35 -9.51
CA ASP A 40 -2.74 0.87 -10.80
C ASP A 40 -4.24 0.61 -10.77
N VAL A 41 -4.94 1.04 -11.82
CA VAL A 41 -6.39 0.85 -11.99
C VAL A 41 -6.78 -0.63 -11.81
N ALA A 42 -5.89 -1.55 -12.22
CA ALA A 42 -6.03 -2.98 -12.01
C ALA A 42 -6.15 -3.38 -10.53
N ARG A 43 -5.43 -2.69 -9.64
CA ARG A 43 -5.46 -2.95 -8.20
C ARG A 43 -6.77 -2.49 -7.56
N VAL A 44 -7.28 -1.33 -7.99
CA VAL A 44 -8.60 -0.83 -7.57
C VAL A 44 -9.70 -1.83 -7.99
N GLN A 45 -9.67 -2.29 -9.24
CA GLN A 45 -10.63 -3.28 -9.73
C GLN A 45 -10.57 -4.60 -8.97
N ASN A 46 -9.37 -5.05 -8.58
CA ASN A 46 -9.21 -6.30 -7.85
C ASN A 46 -9.73 -6.21 -6.40
N GLU A 47 -9.52 -5.08 -5.72
CA GLU A 47 -10.08 -4.85 -4.38
C GLU A 47 -11.61 -4.71 -4.43
N ILE A 48 -12.17 -4.05 -5.45
CA ILE A 48 -13.63 -4.02 -5.67
C ILE A 48 -14.19 -5.44 -5.89
N LYS A 49 -13.52 -6.27 -6.71
CA LYS A 49 -13.90 -7.68 -6.91
C LYS A 49 -13.84 -8.52 -5.63
N LYS A 50 -12.91 -8.24 -4.72
CA LYS A 50 -12.86 -8.91 -3.41
C LYS A 50 -14.05 -8.54 -2.54
N LEU A 51 -14.46 -7.27 -2.55
CA LEU A 51 -15.65 -6.81 -1.84
C LEU A 51 -16.93 -7.44 -2.41
N GLU A 52 -17.04 -7.56 -3.73
CA GLU A 52 -18.18 -8.22 -4.39
C GLU A 52 -18.33 -9.71 -4.02
N ASN A 53 -17.24 -10.40 -3.63
CA ASN A 53 -17.29 -11.80 -3.17
C ASN A 53 -17.66 -11.94 -1.68
N ILE A 54 -17.69 -10.85 -0.93
CA ILE A 54 -18.05 -10.83 0.50
C ILE A 54 -19.53 -10.41 0.68
N MET A 55 -20.13 -9.79 -0.33
CA MET A 55 -21.55 -9.40 -0.39
C MET A 55 -22.40 -10.47 -1.07
#